data_AF-A0A967WSF6-F1
#
_entry.id   AF-A0A967WSF6-F1
#
_cell.length_a   1.000
_cell.length_b   1.000
_cell.length_c   1.000
_cell.angle_alpha   90.00
_cell.angle_beta   90.00
_cell.angle_gamma   90.00
#
_symmetry.space_group_name_H-M   'P 1'
#
loop_
_entity.id
_entity.type
_entity.pdbx_description
1 polymer ?
#
loop_
_entity_poly.entity_id
_entity_poly.type
_entity_poly.pdbx_seq_one_letter_code
_entity_poly.pdbx_strand_id
1 'polypeptide(L)' 'VHEETGLVFEAGDPESLAAQLVRAKTEPQLAVGLAENGRQAVIRDFDIMRTIEQAERYVLD' A
#
# COMPACT_ATOMS: atom_id res chain seq x y z
N VAL A 1 2.75 -2.09 3.20
CA VAL A 1 3.54 -2.16 4.45
C VAL A 1 3.66 -0.76 5.03
N HIS A 2 3.55 -0.60 6.36
CA HIS A 2 3.65 0.71 7.02
C HIS A 2 5.01 1.36 6.74
N GLU A 3 5.01 2.65 6.43
CA GLU A 3 6.18 3.49 6.06
C GLU A 3 6.93 3.07 4.79
N GLU A 4 6.54 1.97 4.16
CA GLU A 4 7.17 1.48 2.94
C GLU A 4 6.32 1.80 1.71
N THR A 5 5.02 1.48 1.75
CA THR A 5 4.07 1.69 0.63
C THR A 5 2.84 2.49 1.02
N GLY A 6 2.73 2.87 2.28
CA GLY A 6 1.65 3.69 2.82
C GLY A 6 1.82 3.94 4.32
N LEU A 7 0.95 4.77 4.88
CA LEU A 7 0.85 4.98 6.32
C LEU A 7 -0.35 4.20 6.86
N VAL A 8 -0.15 3.55 8.01
CA VAL A 8 -1.16 2.73 8.68
C VAL A 8 -1.56 3.49 9.94
N PHE A 9 -2.83 3.40 10.29
CA PHE A 9 -3.42 4.01 11.46
C PHE A 9 -4.36 3.00 12.12
N GLU A 10 -4.67 3.24 13.39
CA GLU A 10 -5.54 2.35 14.17
C GLU A 10 -7.00 2.53 13.77
N ALA A 11 -7.70 1.41 13.58
CA ALA A 11 -9.10 1.43 13.17
C ALA A 11 -9.99 2.01 14.28
N GLY A 12 -10.79 3.02 13.94
CA GLY A 12 -11.63 3.72 14.91
C GLY A 12 -10.92 4.82 15.71
N ASP A 13 -9.64 5.06 15.45
CA ASP A 13 -8.87 6.13 16.09
C ASP A 13 -8.61 7.30 15.11
N PRO A 14 -9.39 8.40 15.22
CA PRO A 14 -9.21 9.57 14.37
C PRO A 14 -7.91 10.34 14.66
N GLU A 15 -7.35 10.27 15.87
CA GLU A 15 -6.09 10.93 16.22
C GLU A 15 -4.91 10.23 15.55
N SER A 16 -4.93 8.89 15.53
CA SER A 16 -3.97 8.07 14.79
C SER A 16 -3.96 8.42 13.30
N LEU A 17 -5.14 8.55 12.67
CA LEU A 17 -5.25 8.99 11.27
C LEU A 17 -4.71 10.42 11.08
N ALA A 18 -5.10 11.35 11.94
CA ALA A 18 -4.65 12.74 11.86
C ALA A 18 -3.12 12.85 11.95
N ALA A 19 -2.48 12.08 12.83
CA ALA A 19 -1.03 12.02 12.94
C ALA A 19 -0.37 11.59 11.63
N GLN A 20 -0.88 10.54 10.97
CA GLN A 20 -0.33 10.08 9.68
C GLN A 20 -0.52 11.12 8.57
N LEU A 21 -1.68 11.80 8.53
CA LEU A 21 -1.93 12.87 7.55
C LEU A 21 -0.99 14.06 7.75
N VAL A 22 -0.74 14.46 9.01
CA VAL A 22 0.22 15.52 9.32
C VAL A 22 1.61 15.12 8.83
N ARG A 23 2.08 13.90 9.13
CA ARG A 23 3.39 13.41 8.67
C ARG A 23 3.52 13.45 7.15
N ALA A 24 2.53 12.94 6.42
CA ALA A 24 2.52 12.98 4.96
C ALA A 24 2.59 14.41 4.40
N LYS A 25 2.00 15.38 5.11
CA LYS A 25 2.05 16.80 4.73
C LYS A 25 3.37 17.47 5.09
N THR A 26 3.96 17.13 6.23
CA THR A 26 5.16 17.81 6.77
C THR A 26 6.48 17.17 6.32
N GLU A 27 6.45 15.95 5.79
CA GLU A 27 7.62 15.20 5.32
C GLU A 27 7.48 14.86 3.82
N PRO A 28 7.77 15.79 2.90
CA PRO A 28 7.55 15.60 1.45
C PRO A 28 8.29 14.39 0.87
N GLN A 29 9.49 14.10 1.39
CA GLN A 29 10.31 12.98 0.93
C GLN A 29 9.68 11.63 1.30
N LEU A 30 9.07 11.54 2.49
CA LEU A 30 8.29 10.38 2.90
C LEU A 30 7.12 10.18 1.94
N ALA A 31 6.34 11.23 1.66
CA ALA A 31 5.19 11.13 0.75
C ALA A 31 5.59 10.67 -0.67
N VAL A 32 6.67 11.21 -1.23
CA VAL A 32 7.18 10.78 -2.54
C VAL A 32 7.64 9.32 -2.52
N GLY A 33 8.36 8.90 -1.47
CA GLY A 33 8.83 7.53 -1.31
C GLY A 33 7.67 6.53 -1.22
N LEU A 34 6.66 6.83 -0.40
CA LEU A 34 5.47 5.98 -0.26
C LEU A 34 4.72 5.82 -1.58
N ALA A 35 4.58 6.90 -2.36
CA ALA A 35 3.90 6.88 -3.65
C ALA A 35 4.63 5.99 -4.67
N GLU A 36 5.94 6.16 -4.80
CA GLU A 36 6.73 5.36 -5.75
C GLU A 36 6.77 3.89 -5.35
N ASN A 37 7.05 3.60 -4.09
CA ASN A 37 7.09 2.23 -3.57
C ASN A 37 5.72 1.55 -3.66
N GLY A 38 4.64 2.28 -3.37
CA GLY A 38 3.27 1.79 -3.53
C GLY A 38 2.96 1.41 -4.98
N ARG A 39 3.37 2.25 -5.94
CA ARG A 39 3.24 1.97 -7.38
C ARG A 39 3.99 0.69 -7.76
N GLN A 40 5.26 0.56 -7.34
CA GLN A 40 6.07 -0.61 -7.64
C GLN A 40 5.51 -1.89 -7.02
N ALA A 41 4.97 -1.82 -5.80
CA ALA A 41 4.33 -2.95 -5.15
C ALA A 41 3.10 -3.42 -5.93
N VAL A 42 2.23 -2.50 -6.37
CA VAL A 42 1.06 -2.86 -7.20
C VAL A 42 1.49 -3.55 -8.50
N ILE A 43 2.49 -3.01 -9.20
CA ILE A 43 3.00 -3.60 -10.45
C ILE A 43 3.55 -5.01 -10.23
N ARG A 44 4.29 -5.26 -9.14
CA ARG A 44 4.85 -6.59 -8.86
C ARG A 44 3.81 -7.61 -8.40
N ASP A 45 2.90 -7.18 -7.53
CA ASP A 45 2.09 -8.12 -6.74
C ASP A 45 0.71 -8.35 -7.38
N PHE A 46 0.22 -7.41 -8.18
CA PHE A 46 -1.10 -7.46 -8.83
C PHE A 46 -1.01 -7.50 -10.36
N ASP A 47 0.05 -8.09 -10.89
CA ASP A 47 0.14 -8.39 -12.32
C ASP A 47 -1.05 -9.28 -12.76
N ILE A 48 -1.67 -8.91 -13.87
CA ILE A 48 -2.89 -9.58 -14.36
C ILE A 48 -2.63 -11.04 -14.73
N MET A 49 -1.45 -11.36 -15.27
CA MET A 49 -1.10 -12.73 -15.62
C MET A 49 -0.96 -13.58 -14.37
N ARG A 50 -0.30 -13.04 -13.33
CA ARG A 50 -0.19 -13.70 -12.03
C ARG A 50 -1.56 -13.94 -11.39
N THR A 51 -2.47 -12.98 -11.51
CA THR A 51 -3.84 -13.10 -10.98
C THR A 51 -4.62 -14.19 -11.70
N ILE A 52 -4.51 -14.26 -13.04
CA ILE A 52 -5.13 -15.32 -13.85
C ILE A 52 -4.59 -16.69 -13.43
N GLU A 53 -3.27 -16.85 -13.36
CA GLU A 53 -2.64 -18.12 -12.98
C GLU A 53 -3.06 -18.61 -11.58
N GLN A 54 -3.24 -17.70 -10.63
CA GLN A 54 -3.70 -18.03 -9.28
C GLN A 54 -5.18 -18.44 -9.27
N ALA A 55 -6.02 -17.75 -10.03
CA ALA A 55 -7.43 -18.08 -10.16
C ALA A 55 -7.64 -19.43 -10.86
N GLU A 56 -6.87 -19.71 -11.92
CA GLU A 56 -6.89 -20.99 -12.63
C GLU A 56 -6.49 -22.14 -11.71
N ARG A 57 -5.42 -21.99 -10.92
CA ARG A 57 -5.03 -23.00 -9.91
C ARG A 57 -6.15 -23.27 -8.90
N TYR A 58 -6.78 -22.21 -8.37
CA TYR A 58 -7.84 -22.36 -7.38
C TYR A 58 -9.10 -23.08 -7.91
N VAL A 59 -9.39 -22.98 -9.20
CA VAL A 59 -10.57 -23.61 -9.82
C VAL A 59 -10.30 -25.03 -10.30
N LEU A 60 -9.05 -25.34 -10.65
CA LEU A 60 -8.65 -26.63 -11.23
C LEU A 60 -8.14 -27.64 -10.19
N ASP A 61 -7.76 -27.19 -9.00
CA ASP A 61 -7.48 -28.02 -7.81
C ASP A 61 -8.75 -28.28 -6.98
#